data_AF-A0A367ZU27-F1
#
_entry.id   AF-A0A367ZU27-F1
#
_cell.length_a   1.000
_cell.length_b   1.000
_cell.length_c   1.000
_cell.angle_alpha   90.00
_cell.angle_beta   90.00
_cell.angle_gamma   90.00
#
_symmetry.space_group_name_H-M   'P 1'
#
loop_
_entity.id
_entity.type
_entity.pdbx_description
1 polymer ?
#
loop_
_entity_poly.entity_id
_entity_poly.type
_entity_poly.pdbx_seq_one_letter_code
_entity_poly.pdbx_strand_id
1 'polypeptide(L)'
;MWEMVMGQLAILLNLLLVIAFLQWRQGREVLGGMALGAAIALKLTGWPLVLWLAAERRWKAVLATAGSTIGFNLLALTYLPWTDLLKYYREVGPLASQLYAWNALNISVFGLTGMMFRGCATRAIQGLSVSPLVEAPALVFPLGALLLLALCGLAWWGLSRADLPGKCRYDVGFAVFTCLSIVSNPVAWAFSLPMALIPVWVLWRLLAEAPDPLPWWGLGGVAVCLVFPQIFLEKILGYVYDPAPVPFLIGLVLLIPLAGVIGLGMLLIRQARLSQACEGT
;
A
#
# COMPACT_ATOMS: atom_id res chain seq x y z
N MET A 1 9.97 18.91 3.06
CA MET A 1 9.93 19.95 2.00
C MET A 1 9.57 19.36 0.64
N TRP A 2 10.20 18.27 0.18
CA TRP A 2 9.89 17.62 -1.11
C TRP A 2 8.42 17.20 -1.33
N GLU A 3 7.71 16.72 -0.30
CA GLU A 3 6.27 16.42 -0.38
C GLU A 3 5.43 17.61 -0.86
N MET A 4 5.67 18.80 -0.29
CA MET A 4 4.96 20.02 -0.65
C MET A 4 5.35 20.52 -2.04
N VAL A 5 6.63 20.35 -2.43
CA VAL A 5 7.11 20.69 -3.77
C VAL A 5 6.45 19.81 -4.84
N MET A 6 6.24 18.54 -4.54
CA MET A 6 5.62 17.57 -5.46
C MET A 6 4.08 17.49 -5.34
N GLY A 7 3.48 18.36 -4.52
CA GLY A 7 2.03 18.37 -4.29
C GLY A 7 1.49 17.06 -3.70
N GLN A 8 2.32 16.29 -2.99
CA GLN A 8 1.92 15.01 -2.42
C GLN A 8 1.21 15.19 -1.08
N LEU A 9 0.12 14.45 -0.89
CA LEU A 9 -0.70 14.45 0.32
C LEU A 9 -0.34 13.31 1.29
N ALA A 10 0.86 12.71 1.17
CA ALA A 10 1.17 11.48 1.89
C ALA A 10 1.14 11.64 3.41
N ILE A 11 1.62 12.79 3.93
CA ILE A 11 1.58 13.08 5.38
C ILE A 11 0.14 13.16 5.88
N LEU A 12 -0.75 13.83 5.12
CA LEU A 12 -2.16 13.92 5.47
C LEU A 12 -2.85 12.56 5.41
N LEU A 13 -2.58 11.76 4.37
CA LEU A 13 -3.10 10.39 4.26
C LEU A 13 -2.64 9.52 5.43
N ASN A 14 -1.37 9.63 5.83
CA ASN A 14 -0.83 8.90 6.98
C ASN A 14 -1.50 9.36 8.28
N LEU A 15 -1.68 10.67 8.48
CA LEU A 15 -2.40 11.21 9.63
C LEU A 15 -3.84 10.67 9.70
N LEU A 16 -4.56 10.66 8.59
CA LEU A 16 -5.92 10.11 8.52
C LEU A 16 -5.96 8.62 8.84
N LEU A 17 -4.99 7.83 8.36
CA LEU A 17 -4.89 6.42 8.73
C LEU A 17 -4.55 6.21 10.20
N VAL A 18 -3.66 7.03 10.78
CA VAL A 18 -3.34 6.97 12.21
C VAL A 18 -4.57 7.34 13.04
N ILE A 19 -5.32 8.36 12.65
CA ILE A 19 -6.59 8.71 13.31
C ILE A 19 -7.57 7.53 13.19
N ALA A 20 -7.73 6.94 12.00
CA ALA A 20 -8.60 5.78 11.81
C ALA A 20 -8.21 4.63 12.75
N PHE A 21 -6.92 4.30 12.79
CA PHE A 21 -6.36 3.28 13.66
C PHE A 21 -6.65 3.55 15.15
N LEU A 22 -6.31 4.75 15.64
CA LEU A 22 -6.47 5.12 17.05
C LEU A 22 -7.94 5.18 17.49
N GLN A 23 -8.82 5.78 16.68
CA GLN A 23 -10.25 5.85 17.00
C GLN A 23 -10.87 4.45 17.07
N TRP A 24 -10.46 3.56 16.18
CA TRP A 24 -10.95 2.18 16.21
C TRP A 24 -10.41 1.36 17.39
N ARG A 25 -9.16 1.56 17.81
CA ARG A 25 -8.65 0.97 19.06
C ARG A 25 -9.45 1.40 20.29
N GLN A 26 -10.04 2.60 20.25
CA GLN A 26 -10.93 3.12 21.30
C GLN A 26 -12.40 2.67 21.13
N GLY A 27 -12.71 1.79 20.16
CA GLY A 27 -14.07 1.34 19.87
C GLY A 27 -14.95 2.37 19.13
N ARG A 28 -14.39 3.51 18.69
CA ARG A 28 -15.12 4.58 18.00
C ARG A 28 -15.20 4.29 16.50
N GLU A 29 -16.01 3.28 16.14
CA GLU A 29 -16.14 2.75 14.78
C GLU A 29 -16.48 3.81 13.71
N VAL A 30 -17.37 4.74 14.03
CA VAL A 30 -17.82 5.77 13.09
C VAL A 30 -16.71 6.77 12.80
N LEU A 31 -16.04 7.31 13.82
CA LEU A 31 -14.97 8.30 13.64
C LEU A 31 -13.78 7.69 12.89
N GLY A 32 -13.42 6.43 13.18
CA GLY A 32 -12.39 5.74 12.44
C GLY A 32 -12.76 5.53 10.97
N GLY A 33 -14.02 5.17 10.70
CA GLY A 33 -14.55 5.03 9.36
C GLY A 33 -14.57 6.34 8.58
N MET A 34 -14.97 7.45 9.22
CA MET A 34 -14.93 8.77 8.60
C MET A 34 -13.50 9.17 8.21
N ALA A 35 -12.52 8.94 9.08
CA ALA A 35 -11.11 9.21 8.77
C ALA A 35 -10.60 8.34 7.62
N LEU A 36 -10.96 7.05 7.57
CA LEU A 36 -10.63 6.18 6.44
C LEU A 36 -11.31 6.65 5.15
N GLY A 37 -12.58 7.07 5.21
CA GLY A 37 -13.33 7.58 4.06
C GLY A 37 -12.72 8.86 3.49
N ALA A 38 -12.29 9.77 4.37
CA ALA A 38 -11.52 10.95 3.99
C ALA A 38 -10.21 10.57 3.27
N ALA A 39 -9.48 9.58 3.80
CA ALA A 39 -8.24 9.11 3.17
C ALA A 39 -8.52 8.56 1.76
N ILE A 40 -9.54 7.72 1.60
CA ILE A 40 -9.96 7.13 0.32
C ILE A 40 -10.41 8.21 -0.68
N ALA A 41 -11.14 9.23 -0.21
CA ALA A 41 -11.59 10.33 -1.07
C ALA A 41 -10.44 11.18 -1.60
N LEU A 42 -9.40 11.41 -0.80
CA LEU A 42 -8.22 12.18 -1.20
C LEU A 42 -7.33 11.41 -2.19
N LYS A 43 -7.12 10.12 -1.91
CA LYS A 43 -6.37 9.21 -2.76
C LYS A 43 -6.96 7.85 -2.53
N LEU A 44 -7.19 7.05 -3.57
CA LEU A 44 -7.80 5.71 -3.48
C LEU A 44 -6.89 4.69 -2.75
N THR A 45 -6.54 5.00 -1.50
CA THR A 45 -5.63 4.28 -0.60
C THR A 45 -6.43 3.95 0.66
N GLY A 46 -6.25 2.75 1.19
CA GLY A 46 -7.05 2.27 2.32
C GLY A 46 -8.30 1.47 1.92
N TRP A 47 -8.62 1.33 0.64
CA TRP A 47 -9.76 0.52 0.22
C TRP A 47 -9.67 -0.96 0.61
N PRO A 48 -8.48 -1.63 0.68
CA PRO A 48 -8.40 -2.99 1.20
C PRO A 48 -8.84 -3.09 2.67
N LEU A 49 -8.64 -2.04 3.48
CA LEU A 49 -9.15 -2.00 4.85
C LEU A 49 -10.68 -2.08 4.88
N VAL A 50 -11.38 -1.50 3.90
CA VAL A 50 -12.85 -1.57 3.82
C VAL A 50 -13.32 -2.99 3.56
N LEU A 51 -12.62 -3.73 2.67
CA LEU A 51 -12.93 -5.13 2.43
C LEU A 51 -12.73 -5.98 3.69
N TRP A 52 -11.63 -5.74 4.40
CA TRP A 52 -11.36 -6.41 5.67
C TRP A 52 -12.43 -6.10 6.72
N LEU A 53 -12.82 -4.83 6.88
CA LEU A 53 -13.87 -4.43 7.82
C LEU A 53 -15.22 -5.05 7.49
N ALA A 54 -15.56 -5.14 6.20
CA ALA A 54 -16.78 -5.82 5.75
C ALA A 54 -16.74 -7.33 6.08
N ALA A 55 -15.58 -7.97 5.86
CA ALA A 55 -15.39 -9.38 6.18
C ALA A 55 -15.43 -9.65 7.70
N GLU A 56 -14.94 -8.72 8.52
CA GLU A 56 -15.09 -8.72 9.99
C GLU A 56 -16.48 -8.20 10.46
N ARG A 57 -17.43 -8.00 9.53
CA ARG A 57 -18.82 -7.56 9.79
C ARG A 57 -18.93 -6.24 10.56
N ARG A 58 -17.93 -5.35 10.47
CA ARG A 58 -17.91 -4.03 11.11
C ARG A 58 -18.68 -3.00 10.27
N TRP A 59 -19.97 -3.24 10.06
CA TRP A 59 -20.80 -2.46 9.13
C TRP A 59 -20.89 -0.98 9.48
N LYS A 60 -20.83 -0.59 10.77
CA LYS A 60 -20.82 0.82 11.16
C LYS A 60 -19.60 1.55 10.59
N ALA A 61 -18.42 0.93 10.68
CA ALA A 61 -17.18 1.46 10.12
C ALA A 61 -17.24 1.51 8.57
N VAL A 62 -17.76 0.47 7.93
CA VAL A 62 -17.94 0.41 6.46
C VAL A 62 -18.87 1.52 5.97
N LEU A 63 -20.04 1.68 6.59
CA LEU A 63 -21.02 2.70 6.24
C LEU A 63 -20.49 4.12 6.49
N ALA A 64 -19.79 4.34 7.62
CA ALA A 64 -19.16 5.63 7.90
C ALA A 64 -18.06 5.96 6.88
N THR A 65 -17.28 4.96 6.46
CA THR A 65 -16.28 5.10 5.40
C THR A 65 -16.94 5.48 4.07
N ALA A 66 -17.94 4.71 3.64
CA ALA A 66 -18.67 4.97 2.40
C ALA A 66 -19.34 6.35 2.41
N GLY A 67 -20.05 6.68 3.49
CA GLY A 67 -20.73 7.96 3.65
C GLY A 67 -19.76 9.15 3.64
N SER A 68 -18.61 9.03 4.31
CA SER A 68 -17.59 10.08 4.29
C SER A 68 -16.94 10.21 2.91
N THR A 69 -16.59 9.11 2.24
CA THR A 69 -16.03 9.15 0.88
C THR A 69 -16.98 9.82 -0.11
N ILE A 70 -18.26 9.45 -0.06
CA ILE A 70 -19.32 10.06 -0.88
C ILE A 70 -19.47 11.53 -0.51
N GLY A 71 -19.54 11.85 0.78
CA GLY A 71 -19.69 13.22 1.28
C GLY A 71 -18.59 14.17 0.79
N PHE A 72 -17.32 13.75 0.83
CA PHE A 72 -16.21 14.56 0.29
C PHE A 72 -16.29 14.76 -1.23
N ASN A 73 -16.74 13.74 -1.98
CA ASN A 73 -16.95 13.86 -3.41
C ASN A 73 -18.13 14.79 -3.75
N LEU A 74 -19.21 14.74 -2.98
CA LEU A 74 -20.33 15.67 -3.11
C LEU A 74 -19.92 17.10 -2.73
N LEU A 75 -19.07 17.26 -1.71
CA LEU A 75 -18.51 18.57 -1.35
C LEU A 75 -17.64 19.12 -2.48
N ALA A 76 -16.88 18.28 -3.19
CA ALA A 76 -16.13 18.73 -4.36
C ALA A 76 -17.02 19.33 -5.45
N LEU A 77 -18.28 18.87 -5.59
CA LEU A 77 -19.25 19.41 -6.55
C LEU A 77 -19.72 20.84 -6.23
N THR A 78 -19.46 21.37 -5.04
CA THR A 78 -19.73 22.78 -4.75
C THR A 78 -18.68 23.71 -5.37
N TYR A 79 -17.53 23.16 -5.79
CA TYR A 79 -16.42 23.89 -6.41
C TYR A 79 -16.15 23.46 -7.86
N LEU A 80 -16.44 22.21 -8.20
CA LEU A 80 -16.19 21.62 -9.51
C LEU A 80 -17.50 21.26 -10.22
N PRO A 81 -17.63 21.56 -11.52
CA PRO A 81 -18.72 21.04 -12.34
C PRO A 81 -18.78 19.51 -12.31
N TRP A 82 -19.99 18.95 -12.34
CA TRP A 82 -20.21 17.50 -12.41
C TRP A 82 -19.45 16.83 -13.56
N THR A 83 -19.34 17.52 -14.71
CA THR A 83 -18.60 17.05 -15.88
C THR A 83 -17.11 16.82 -15.59
N ASP A 84 -16.50 17.69 -14.78
CA ASP A 84 -15.07 17.58 -14.44
C ASP A 84 -14.83 16.46 -13.44
N LEU A 85 -15.73 16.28 -12.47
CA LEU A 85 -15.68 15.13 -11.57
C LEU A 85 -15.82 13.81 -12.35
N LEU A 86 -16.78 13.75 -13.28
CA LEU A 86 -16.99 12.57 -14.10
C LEU A 86 -15.79 12.27 -15.01
N LYS A 87 -15.22 13.31 -15.64
CA LYS A 87 -13.99 13.22 -16.43
C LYS A 87 -12.83 12.73 -15.59
N TYR A 88 -12.69 13.20 -14.35
CA TYR A 88 -11.64 12.74 -13.45
C TYR A 88 -11.73 11.22 -13.23
N TYR A 89 -12.91 10.70 -12.92
CA TYR A 89 -13.10 9.27 -12.64
C TYR A 89 -13.04 8.38 -13.88
N ARG A 90 -13.51 8.85 -15.04
CA ARG A 90 -13.57 8.04 -16.27
C ARG A 90 -12.31 8.11 -17.12
N GLU A 91 -11.61 9.24 -17.11
CA GLU A 91 -10.50 9.49 -18.02
C GLU A 91 -9.20 9.72 -17.25
N VAL A 92 -9.16 10.73 -16.37
CA VAL A 92 -7.90 11.17 -15.74
C VAL A 92 -7.33 10.11 -14.80
N GLY A 93 -8.14 9.56 -13.90
CA GLY A 93 -7.71 8.54 -12.93
C GLY A 93 -7.19 7.26 -13.60
N PRO A 94 -7.96 6.66 -14.53
CA PRO A 94 -7.49 5.51 -15.30
C PRO A 94 -6.24 5.81 -16.15
N LEU A 95 -6.19 6.96 -16.81
CA LEU A 95 -5.02 7.35 -17.61
C LEU A 95 -3.77 7.53 -16.74
N ALA A 96 -3.89 8.21 -15.60
CA ALA A 96 -2.80 8.38 -14.64
C ALA A 96 -2.35 7.02 -14.08
N SER A 97 -3.31 6.15 -13.73
CA SER A 97 -3.02 4.78 -13.27
C SER A 97 -2.26 3.99 -14.33
N GLN A 98 -2.65 4.08 -15.61
CA GLN A 98 -1.93 3.47 -16.71
C GLN A 98 -0.52 4.06 -16.83
N LEU A 99 -0.41 5.37 -16.99
CA LEU A 99 0.87 6.05 -17.21
C LEU A 99 1.91 5.75 -16.12
N TYR A 100 1.47 5.68 -14.87
CA TYR A 100 2.36 5.47 -13.72
C TYR A 100 2.44 4.01 -13.26
N ALA A 101 1.52 3.12 -13.64
CA ALA A 101 1.57 1.70 -13.27
C ALA A 101 2.89 1.04 -13.68
N TRP A 102 3.45 1.41 -14.84
CA TRP A 102 4.71 0.86 -15.34
C TRP A 102 5.92 1.78 -15.11
N ASN A 103 5.82 2.75 -14.19
CA ASN A 103 6.96 3.56 -13.76
C ASN A 103 7.96 2.67 -13.00
N ALA A 104 9.26 2.83 -13.26
CA ALA A 104 10.31 1.99 -12.66
C ALA A 104 10.41 2.14 -11.13
N LEU A 105 9.94 3.27 -10.59
CA LEU A 105 9.83 3.56 -9.17
C LEU A 105 8.50 3.10 -8.54
N ASN A 106 7.60 2.49 -9.32
CA ASN A 106 6.31 2.06 -8.79
C ASN A 106 6.45 0.81 -7.93
N ILE A 107 6.19 0.94 -6.63
CA ILE A 107 6.33 -0.12 -5.62
C ILE A 107 5.03 -0.91 -5.42
N SER A 108 4.08 -0.82 -6.35
CA SER A 108 2.84 -1.59 -6.32
C SER A 108 2.96 -2.93 -7.04
N VAL A 109 1.97 -3.80 -6.87
CA VAL A 109 1.84 -5.03 -7.67
C VAL A 109 1.64 -4.73 -9.16
N PHE A 110 1.10 -3.56 -9.50
CA PHE A 110 0.96 -3.09 -10.87
C PHE A 110 2.31 -2.61 -11.44
N GLY A 111 3.20 -2.08 -10.60
CA GLY A 111 4.62 -1.82 -10.89
C GLY A 111 5.35 -3.07 -11.33
N LEU A 112 5.27 -4.13 -10.51
CA LEU A 112 5.88 -5.43 -10.80
C LEU A 112 5.35 -6.02 -12.12
N THR A 113 4.04 -6.10 -12.28
CA THR A 113 3.44 -6.69 -13.50
C THR A 113 3.65 -5.82 -14.74
N GLY A 114 3.68 -4.50 -14.59
CA GLY A 114 4.08 -3.55 -15.63
C GLY A 114 5.49 -3.81 -16.12
N MET A 115 6.44 -3.93 -15.18
CA MET A 115 7.84 -4.25 -15.48
C MET A 115 7.99 -5.61 -16.17
N MET A 116 7.24 -6.64 -15.74
CA MET A 116 7.28 -7.98 -16.33
C MET A 116 6.75 -8.01 -17.77
N PHE A 117 5.60 -7.38 -18.04
CA PHE A 117 4.84 -7.64 -19.26
C PHE A 117 4.86 -6.50 -20.30
N ARG A 118 5.27 -5.30 -19.89
CA ARG A 118 5.35 -4.12 -20.76
C ARG A 118 6.73 -3.47 -20.72
N GLY A 119 7.48 -3.68 -19.64
CA GLY A 119 8.70 -2.94 -19.35
C GLY A 119 8.38 -1.54 -18.82
N CYS A 120 9.44 -0.79 -18.49
CA CYS A 120 9.33 0.61 -18.06
C CYS A 120 9.79 1.48 -19.24
N ALA A 121 8.90 2.30 -19.79
CA ALA A 121 9.18 3.07 -21.00
C ALA A 121 8.62 4.50 -20.91
N THR A 122 9.24 5.33 -20.08
CA THR A 122 9.05 6.79 -20.18
C THR A 122 10.38 7.51 -19.99
N ARG A 123 11.29 7.35 -20.97
CA ARG A 123 12.55 8.14 -21.04
C ARG A 123 12.30 9.64 -20.92
N ALA A 124 11.19 10.13 -21.48
CA ALA A 124 10.79 11.53 -21.43
C ALA A 124 10.49 12.07 -20.02
N ILE A 125 10.23 11.18 -19.04
CA ILE A 125 9.87 11.58 -17.66
C ILE A 125 10.91 11.07 -16.64
N GLN A 126 11.54 9.92 -16.89
CA GLN A 126 12.30 9.17 -15.86
C GLN A 126 13.76 8.85 -16.23
N GLY A 127 14.18 9.02 -17.49
CA GLY A 127 15.56 8.72 -17.90
C GLY A 127 15.99 7.25 -17.79
N LEU A 128 15.12 6.35 -17.31
CA LEU A 128 15.37 4.91 -17.21
C LEU A 128 14.38 4.12 -18.05
N SER A 129 14.87 3.07 -18.71
CA SER A 129 14.00 2.06 -19.35
C SER A 129 14.40 0.67 -18.87
N VAL A 130 13.42 -0.18 -18.61
CA VAL A 130 13.63 -1.58 -18.22
C VAL A 130 12.96 -2.46 -19.28
N SER A 131 13.70 -3.43 -19.82
CA SER A 131 13.15 -4.40 -20.76
C SER A 131 12.11 -5.31 -20.08
N PRO A 132 11.00 -5.65 -20.75
CA PRO A 132 10.06 -6.63 -20.24
C PRO A 132 10.69 -8.03 -20.16
N LEU A 133 10.13 -8.87 -19.30
CA LEU A 133 10.41 -10.31 -19.31
C LEU A 133 9.72 -10.99 -20.50
N VAL A 134 8.47 -10.60 -20.78
CA VAL A 134 7.67 -11.06 -21.92
C VAL A 134 6.85 -9.89 -22.46
N GLU A 135 6.86 -9.62 -23.77
CA GLU A 135 6.05 -8.56 -24.36
C GLU A 135 4.57 -8.95 -24.45
N ALA A 136 3.81 -8.65 -23.41
CA ALA A 136 2.38 -8.96 -23.32
C ALA A 136 1.61 -7.88 -22.51
N PRO A 137 1.55 -6.62 -22.98
CA PRO A 137 1.02 -5.50 -22.19
C PRO A 137 -0.44 -5.66 -21.74
N ALA A 138 -1.23 -6.48 -22.46
CA ALA A 138 -2.60 -6.81 -22.08
C ALA A 138 -2.70 -7.59 -20.74
N LEU A 139 -1.62 -8.24 -20.29
CA LEU A 139 -1.59 -9.03 -19.06
C LEU A 139 -1.28 -8.22 -17.79
N VAL A 140 -0.83 -6.97 -17.92
CA VAL A 140 -0.39 -6.14 -16.78
C VAL A 140 -1.50 -6.01 -15.72
N PHE A 141 -2.67 -5.49 -16.11
CA PHE A 141 -3.77 -5.26 -15.17
C PHE A 141 -4.44 -6.56 -14.68
N PRO A 142 -4.76 -7.55 -15.55
CA PRO A 142 -5.34 -8.82 -15.09
C PRO A 142 -4.46 -9.55 -14.09
N LEU A 143 -3.15 -9.65 -14.35
CA LEU A 143 -2.23 -10.33 -13.43
C LEU A 143 -1.92 -9.50 -12.18
N GLY A 144 -1.87 -8.17 -12.30
CA GLY A 144 -1.74 -7.29 -11.13
C GLY A 144 -2.93 -7.41 -10.19
N ALA A 145 -4.15 -7.45 -10.74
CA ALA A 145 -5.38 -7.69 -9.98
C ALA A 145 -5.41 -9.09 -9.37
N LEU A 146 -5.05 -10.14 -10.13
CA LEU A 146 -4.98 -11.51 -9.63
C LEU A 146 -3.98 -11.63 -8.48
N LEU A 147 -2.79 -11.04 -8.62
CA LEU A 147 -1.77 -11.01 -7.58
C LEU A 147 -2.27 -10.27 -6.33
N LEU A 148 -2.94 -9.14 -6.50
CA LEU A 148 -3.53 -8.42 -5.37
C LEU A 148 -4.59 -9.27 -4.64
N LEU A 149 -5.49 -9.92 -5.39
CA LEU A 149 -6.51 -10.80 -4.81
C LEU A 149 -5.86 -11.97 -4.07
N ALA A 150 -4.79 -12.55 -4.62
CA ALA A 150 -4.02 -13.59 -3.95
C ALA A 150 -3.39 -13.08 -2.64
N LEU A 151 -2.79 -11.89 -2.63
CA LEU A 151 -2.24 -11.28 -1.42
C LEU A 151 -3.32 -10.99 -0.36
N CYS A 152 -4.48 -10.46 -0.78
CA CYS A 152 -5.63 -10.27 0.11
C CYS A 152 -6.14 -11.61 0.69
N GLY A 153 -6.23 -12.64 -0.15
CA GLY A 153 -6.65 -13.99 0.27
C GLY A 153 -5.66 -14.63 1.24
N LEU A 154 -4.36 -14.51 0.98
CA LEU A 154 -3.30 -14.99 1.88
C LEU A 154 -3.27 -14.23 3.21
N ALA A 155 -3.46 -12.91 3.18
CA ALA A 155 -3.58 -12.10 4.39
C ALA A 155 -4.79 -12.51 5.23
N TRP A 156 -5.96 -12.64 4.60
CA TRP A 156 -7.19 -13.09 5.25
C TRP A 156 -7.04 -14.50 5.82
N TRP A 157 -6.54 -15.45 5.03
CA TRP A 157 -6.26 -16.81 5.48
C TRP A 157 -5.27 -16.81 6.65
N GLY A 158 -4.22 -15.99 6.53
CA GLY A 158 -3.21 -15.75 7.54
C GLY A 158 -3.79 -15.38 8.91
N LEU A 159 -4.64 -14.35 8.90
CA LEU A 159 -5.36 -13.81 10.07
C LEU A 159 -6.42 -14.76 10.60
N SER A 160 -7.17 -15.45 9.73
CA SER A 160 -8.22 -16.39 10.15
C SER A 160 -7.67 -17.60 10.91
N ARG A 161 -6.41 -17.95 10.66
CA ARG A 161 -5.67 -19.03 11.33
C ARG A 161 -4.89 -18.57 12.55
N ALA A 162 -4.74 -17.26 12.74
CA ALA A 162 -4.12 -16.72 13.93
C ALA A 162 -5.21 -16.66 15.01
N ASP A 163 -5.06 -17.45 16.07
CA ASP A 163 -5.97 -17.47 17.21
C ASP A 163 -5.74 -16.21 18.07
N LEU A 164 -6.17 -15.07 17.53
CA LEU A 164 -5.89 -13.75 18.08
C LEU A 164 -7.12 -13.24 18.84
N PRO A 165 -6.97 -12.76 20.09
CA PRO A 165 -8.05 -12.13 20.81
C PRO A 165 -8.42 -10.79 20.17
N GLY A 166 -9.65 -10.32 20.41
CA GLY A 166 -10.30 -9.29 19.59
C GLY A 166 -9.47 -8.02 19.30
N LYS A 167 -8.83 -7.42 20.32
CA LYS A 167 -8.00 -6.22 20.14
C LYS A 167 -6.73 -6.49 19.32
N CYS A 168 -6.07 -7.61 19.60
CA CYS A 168 -4.85 -8.03 18.92
C CYS A 168 -5.12 -8.40 17.46
N ARG A 169 -6.20 -9.16 17.20
CA ARG A 169 -6.70 -9.45 15.85
C ARG A 169 -6.93 -8.17 15.05
N TYR A 170 -7.51 -7.17 15.70
CA TYR A 170 -7.79 -5.88 15.08
C TYR A 170 -6.51 -5.11 14.73
N ASP A 171 -5.58 -4.95 15.68
CA ASP A 171 -4.33 -4.21 15.47
C ASP A 171 -3.52 -4.85 14.31
N VAL A 172 -3.43 -6.19 14.30
CA VAL A 172 -2.71 -6.94 13.25
C VAL A 172 -3.44 -6.88 11.91
N GLY A 173 -4.77 -7.06 11.91
CA GLY A 173 -5.57 -6.98 10.69
C GLY A 173 -5.46 -5.61 10.02
N PHE A 174 -5.60 -4.53 10.80
CA PHE A 174 -5.44 -3.17 10.29
C PHE A 174 -4.02 -2.97 9.73
N ALA A 175 -2.98 -3.41 10.45
CA ALA A 175 -1.60 -3.28 10.00
C ALA A 175 -1.33 -4.03 8.68
N VAL A 176 -1.77 -5.28 8.56
CA VAL A 176 -1.61 -6.10 7.36
C VAL A 176 -2.36 -5.50 6.16
N PHE A 177 -3.62 -5.08 6.35
CA PHE A 177 -4.39 -4.45 5.28
C PHE A 177 -3.92 -3.02 4.96
N THR A 178 -3.16 -2.38 5.86
CA THR A 178 -2.40 -1.16 5.55
C THR A 178 -1.24 -1.46 4.60
N CYS A 179 -0.49 -2.55 4.82
CA CYS A 179 0.52 -3.02 3.86
C CYS A 179 -0.10 -3.31 2.48
N LEU A 180 -1.26 -3.99 2.45
CA LEU A 180 -2.01 -4.22 1.20
C LEU A 180 -2.47 -2.92 0.54
N SER A 181 -2.89 -1.93 1.34
CA SER A 181 -3.27 -0.61 0.83
C SER A 181 -2.13 0.09 0.09
N ILE A 182 -0.90 -0.02 0.60
CA ILE A 182 0.29 0.55 -0.05
C ILE A 182 0.53 -0.13 -1.40
N VAL A 183 0.55 -1.48 -1.45
CA VAL A 183 0.92 -2.22 -2.67
C VAL A 183 -0.22 -2.33 -3.68
N SER A 184 -1.46 -2.09 -3.28
CA SER A 184 -2.66 -2.11 -4.14
C SER A 184 -2.86 -0.85 -4.96
N ASN A 185 -2.21 0.26 -4.59
CA ASN A 185 -2.38 1.53 -5.30
C ASN A 185 -1.65 1.44 -6.65
N PRO A 186 -2.32 1.62 -7.80
CA PRO A 186 -1.66 1.56 -9.11
C PRO A 186 -0.58 2.63 -9.28
N VAL A 187 -0.53 3.64 -8.41
CA VAL A 187 0.49 4.69 -8.34
C VAL A 187 1.04 4.75 -6.91
N ALA A 188 1.84 3.74 -6.55
CA ALA A 188 2.54 3.66 -5.27
C ALA A 188 4.02 3.98 -5.46
N TRP A 189 4.55 4.92 -4.69
CA TRP A 189 5.96 5.33 -4.74
C TRP A 189 6.55 5.32 -3.32
N ALA A 190 7.82 5.68 -3.18
CA ALA A 190 8.46 5.81 -1.86
C ALA A 190 7.69 6.73 -0.89
N PHE A 191 6.97 7.74 -1.40
CA PHE A 191 6.11 8.64 -0.61
C PHE A 191 4.92 7.91 0.06
N SER A 192 4.57 6.70 -0.38
CA SER A 192 3.53 5.87 0.26
C SER A 192 4.07 5.08 1.46
N LEU A 193 5.40 4.94 1.59
CA LEU A 193 6.03 4.17 2.66
C LEU A 193 5.86 4.73 4.08
N PRO A 194 5.64 6.04 4.33
CA PRO A 194 5.25 6.54 5.65
C PRO A 194 4.01 5.86 6.21
N MET A 195 3.10 5.34 5.36
CA MET A 195 1.92 4.58 5.80
C MET A 195 2.32 3.25 6.46
N ALA A 196 3.55 2.77 6.24
CA ALA A 196 4.10 1.59 6.90
C ALA A 196 4.47 1.86 8.38
N LEU A 197 4.40 3.10 8.87
CA LEU A 197 4.62 3.38 10.29
C LEU A 197 3.64 2.64 11.20
N ILE A 198 2.38 2.48 10.79
CA ILE A 198 1.37 1.71 11.54
C ILE A 198 1.78 0.24 11.66
N PRO A 199 2.03 -0.51 10.55
CA PRO A 199 2.45 -1.89 10.66
C PRO A 199 3.81 -2.09 11.35
N VAL A 200 4.75 -1.15 11.19
CA VAL A 200 6.02 -1.18 11.96
C VAL A 200 5.76 -1.05 13.46
N TRP A 201 4.90 -0.12 13.87
CA TRP A 201 4.54 0.07 15.28
C TRP A 201 3.82 -1.15 15.87
N VAL A 202 2.89 -1.75 15.13
CA VAL A 202 2.20 -2.98 15.57
C VAL A 202 3.19 -4.13 15.71
N LEU A 203 4.09 -4.31 14.73
CA LEU A 203 5.11 -5.35 14.79
C LEU A 203 6.05 -5.15 15.98
N TRP A 204 6.51 -3.91 16.21
CA TRP A 204 7.34 -3.56 17.36
C TRP A 204 6.68 -3.95 18.68
N ARG A 205 5.39 -3.65 18.86
CA ARG A 205 4.65 -4.04 20.06
C ARG A 205 4.56 -5.55 20.22
N LEU A 206 4.21 -6.27 19.16
CA LEU A 206 4.12 -7.73 19.19
C LEU A 206 5.45 -8.39 19.59
N LEU A 207 6.59 -7.80 19.17
CA LEU A 207 7.92 -8.28 19.51
C LEU A 207 8.31 -7.96 20.95
N ALA A 208 7.98 -6.76 21.42
CA ALA A 208 8.25 -6.35 22.79
C ALA A 208 7.46 -7.17 23.82
N GLU A 209 6.30 -7.70 23.42
CA GLU A 209 5.41 -8.52 24.24
C GLU A 209 5.66 -10.04 24.05
N ALA A 210 6.53 -10.45 23.12
CA ALA A 210 6.77 -11.87 22.81
C ALA A 210 7.88 -12.49 23.66
N PRO A 211 7.69 -13.72 24.18
CA PRO A 211 8.76 -14.45 24.86
C PRO A 211 9.91 -14.83 23.91
N ASP A 212 9.57 -15.19 22.66
CA ASP A 212 10.52 -15.53 21.60
C ASP A 212 10.33 -14.57 20.40
N PRO A 213 11.00 -13.41 20.38
CA PRO A 213 10.86 -12.47 19.27
C PRO A 213 11.46 -13.06 17.98
N LEU A 214 10.89 -12.66 16.83
CA LEU A 214 11.50 -12.94 15.54
C LEU A 214 12.98 -12.54 15.53
N PRO A 215 13.81 -13.28 14.80
CA PRO A 215 15.23 -12.98 14.76
C PRO A 215 15.47 -11.60 14.13
N TRP A 216 16.41 -10.85 14.72
CA TRP A 216 16.72 -9.47 14.37
C TRP A 216 17.06 -9.26 12.88
N TRP A 217 17.57 -10.29 12.19
CA TRP A 217 17.85 -10.22 10.76
C TRP A 217 16.59 -10.05 9.90
N GLY A 218 15.44 -10.59 10.33
CA GLY A 218 14.17 -10.42 9.62
C GLY A 218 13.68 -8.98 9.70
N LEU A 219 13.86 -8.34 10.86
CA LEU A 219 13.53 -6.94 11.09
C LEU A 219 14.48 -6.00 10.38
N GLY A 220 15.78 -6.28 10.47
CA GLY A 220 16.81 -5.56 9.73
C GLY A 220 16.58 -5.63 8.23
N GLY A 221 16.24 -6.80 7.69
CA GLY A 221 15.91 -6.99 6.28
C GLY A 221 14.72 -6.14 5.83
N VAL A 222 13.59 -6.18 6.56
CA VAL A 222 12.42 -5.34 6.23
C VAL A 222 12.75 -3.86 6.36
N ALA A 223 13.46 -3.44 7.41
CA ALA A 223 13.85 -2.05 7.60
C ALA A 223 14.71 -1.54 6.42
N VAL A 224 15.72 -2.32 6.02
CA VAL A 224 16.57 -2.01 4.84
C VAL A 224 15.73 -1.90 3.58
N CYS A 225 14.77 -2.81 3.37
CA CYS A 225 13.89 -2.75 2.19
C CYS A 225 13.00 -1.49 2.18
N LEU A 226 12.49 -1.06 3.34
CA LEU A 226 11.61 0.11 3.45
C LEU A 226 12.36 1.44 3.32
N VAL A 227 13.62 1.52 3.71
CA VAL A 227 14.45 2.74 3.57
C VAL A 227 15.31 2.71 2.30
N PHE A 228 15.10 1.72 1.44
CA PHE A 228 15.93 1.49 0.27
C PHE A 228 15.94 2.75 -0.63
N PRO A 229 17.13 3.28 -1.01
CA PRO A 229 17.26 4.54 -1.73
C PRO A 229 16.94 4.36 -3.23
N GLN A 230 15.69 4.02 -3.54
CA GLN A 230 15.22 3.62 -4.86
C GLN A 230 15.54 4.68 -5.95
N ILE A 231 15.34 5.96 -5.64
CA ILE A 231 15.63 7.09 -6.55
C ILE A 231 17.12 7.17 -6.89
N PHE A 232 17.99 6.90 -5.91
CA PHE A 232 19.44 6.91 -6.13
C PHE A 232 19.85 5.75 -7.04
N LEU A 233 19.31 4.56 -6.80
CA LEU A 233 19.58 3.40 -7.64
C LEU A 233 19.07 3.59 -9.07
N GLU A 234 17.87 4.14 -9.25
CA GLU A 234 17.33 4.48 -10.58
C GLU A 234 18.30 5.34 -11.39
N LYS A 235 18.86 6.39 -10.76
CA LYS A 235 19.85 7.27 -11.40
C LYS A 235 21.14 6.55 -11.78
N ILE A 236 21.65 5.68 -10.90
CA ILE A 236 22.84 4.86 -11.20
C ILE A 236 22.56 3.96 -12.39
N LEU A 237 21.44 3.23 -12.37
CA LEU A 237 21.07 2.33 -13.47
C LEU A 237 20.86 3.09 -14.77
N GLY A 238 20.25 4.29 -14.71
CA GLY A 238 20.09 5.17 -15.86
C GLY A 238 21.43 5.54 -16.47
N TYR A 239 22.39 5.96 -15.64
CA TYR A 239 23.73 6.31 -16.11
C TYR A 239 24.50 5.13 -16.70
N VAL A 240 24.42 3.96 -16.06
CA VAL A 240 25.19 2.76 -16.46
C VAL A 240 24.68 2.17 -17.77
N TYR A 241 23.36 2.20 -17.99
CA TYR A 241 22.74 1.52 -19.12
C TYR A 241 22.40 2.46 -20.29
N ASP A 242 22.43 3.79 -20.16
CA ASP A 242 22.11 4.71 -21.27
C ASP A 242 23.02 4.48 -22.51
N PRO A 243 22.49 4.23 -23.73
CA PRO A 243 21.09 4.28 -24.16
C PRO A 243 20.38 2.92 -24.25
N ALA A 244 20.97 1.84 -23.76
CA ALA A 244 20.34 0.54 -23.67
C ALA A 244 19.29 0.47 -22.54
N PRO A 245 18.24 -0.37 -22.68
CA PRO A 245 17.35 -0.67 -21.58
C PRO A 245 18.06 -1.54 -20.53
N VAL A 246 17.72 -1.33 -19.25
CA VAL A 246 18.17 -2.18 -18.15
C VAL A 246 17.51 -3.57 -18.30
N PRO A 247 18.28 -4.67 -18.19
CA PRO A 247 17.73 -6.01 -18.17
C PRO A 247 16.70 -6.20 -17.04
N PHE A 248 15.61 -6.91 -17.32
CA PHE A 248 14.51 -7.16 -16.38
C PHE A 248 14.99 -7.59 -14.97
N LEU A 249 15.91 -8.57 -14.90
CA LEU A 249 16.42 -9.10 -13.64
C LEU A 249 17.12 -8.05 -12.78
N ILE A 250 17.77 -7.07 -13.41
CA ILE A 250 18.44 -5.96 -12.70
C ILE A 250 17.40 -4.91 -12.28
N GLY A 251 16.38 -4.67 -13.13
CA GLY A 251 15.24 -3.83 -12.80
C GLY A 251 14.49 -4.27 -11.53
N LEU A 252 14.45 -5.56 -11.22
CA LEU A 252 13.81 -6.10 -10.02
C LEU A 252 14.37 -5.51 -8.70
N VAL A 253 15.62 -5.01 -8.69
CA VAL A 253 16.19 -4.35 -7.51
C VAL A 253 15.42 -3.08 -7.15
N LEU A 254 14.78 -2.43 -8.12
CA LEU A 254 13.90 -1.28 -7.87
C LEU A 254 12.60 -1.67 -7.13
N LEU A 255 12.26 -2.96 -7.07
CA LEU A 255 11.07 -3.47 -6.36
C LEU A 255 11.39 -3.93 -4.92
N ILE A 256 12.59 -3.67 -4.41
CA ILE A 256 12.95 -3.96 -3.01
C ILE A 256 11.94 -3.39 -1.99
N PRO A 257 11.45 -2.13 -2.12
CA PRO A 257 10.44 -1.62 -1.20
C PRO A 257 9.11 -2.41 -1.23
N LEU A 258 8.67 -2.87 -2.42
CA LEU A 258 7.49 -3.74 -2.54
C LEU A 258 7.68 -5.03 -1.73
N ALA A 259 8.85 -5.67 -1.87
CA ALA A 259 9.20 -6.85 -1.07
C ALA A 259 9.24 -6.54 0.43
N GLY A 260 9.75 -5.36 0.82
CA GLY A 260 9.73 -4.88 2.20
C GLY A 260 8.33 -4.75 2.79
N VAL A 261 7.39 -4.16 2.05
CA VAL A 261 6.00 -3.99 2.50
C VAL A 261 5.27 -5.34 2.60
N ILE A 262 5.45 -6.23 1.62
CA ILE A 262 4.87 -7.60 1.66
C ILE A 262 5.47 -8.38 2.82
N GLY A 263 6.80 -8.34 2.97
CA GLY A 263 7.53 -8.99 4.05
C GLY A 263 7.07 -8.51 5.42
N LEU A 264 6.84 -7.20 5.60
CA LEU A 264 6.29 -6.64 6.83
C LEU A 264 4.91 -7.23 7.18
N GLY A 265 4.01 -7.33 6.20
CA GLY A 265 2.70 -7.96 6.38
C GLY A 265 2.81 -9.44 6.78
N MET A 266 3.74 -10.18 6.17
CA MET A 266 3.99 -11.59 6.52
C MET A 266 4.58 -11.73 7.94
N LEU A 267 5.53 -10.88 8.32
CA LEU A 267 6.13 -10.88 9.66
C LEU A 267 5.09 -10.57 10.73
N LEU A 268 4.17 -9.64 10.48
CA LEU A 268 3.05 -9.35 11.37
C LEU A 268 2.19 -10.59 11.64
N ILE A 269 1.76 -11.29 10.58
CA ILE A 269 0.94 -12.51 10.72
C ILE A 269 1.73 -13.60 11.45
N ARG A 270 3.00 -13.79 11.10
CA ARG A 270 3.86 -14.79 11.74
C ARG A 270 4.07 -14.49 13.22
N GLN A 271 4.44 -13.25 13.57
CA GLN A 271 4.67 -12.86 14.94
C GLN A 271 3.40 -12.98 15.77
N ALA A 272 2.26 -12.53 15.23
CA ALA A 272 0.97 -12.63 15.91
C ALA A 272 0.61 -14.10 16.27
N ARG A 273 0.98 -15.07 15.42
CA ARG A 273 0.80 -16.50 15.71
C ARG A 273 1.71 -17.03 16.81
N LEU A 274 2.91 -16.46 16.97
CA LEU A 274 3.88 -16.87 17.98
C LEU A 274 3.58 -16.22 19.33
N SER A 275 3.09 -14.98 19.32
CA SER A 275 2.73 -14.24 20.52
C SER A 275 1.40 -14.77 21.10
N GLN A 276 1.47 -15.80 21.95
CA GLN A 276 0.38 -16.16 22.89
C GLN A 276 0.02 -15.00 23.86
N ALA A 277 0.85 -13.95 23.87
CA ALA A 277 0.83 -12.82 24.80
C ALA A 277 -0.43 -11.92 24.74
N CYS A 278 -1.34 -12.12 23.77
CA CYS A 278 -2.51 -11.25 23.67
C CYS A 278 -3.62 -11.59 24.70
N GLU A 279 -3.43 -12.57 25.58
CA GLU A 279 -4.40 -12.93 26.64
C GLU A 279 -4.50 -11.91 27.80
N GLY A 280 -3.63 -10.90 27.87
CA GLY A 280 -3.47 -10.04 29.06
C GLY A 280 -3.98 -8.58 29.04
N THR A 281 -4.62 -8.07 27.97
CA THR A 281 -4.98 -6.62 27.83
C THR A 281 -6.35 -6.32 27.23
#